data_AF-A0A485AP53-F1
#
_entry.id   AF-A0A485AP53-F1
#
_cell.length_a   1.000
_cell.length_b   1.000
_cell.length_c   1.000
_cell.angle_alpha   90.00
_cell.angle_beta   90.00
_cell.angle_gamma   90.00
#
_symmetry.space_group_name_H-M   'P 1'
#
loop_
_entity.id
_entity.type
_entity.pdbx_description
1 polymer ?
#
loop_
_entity_poly.entity_id
_entity_poly.type
_entity_poly.pdbx_seq_one_letter_code
_entity_poly.pdbx_strand_id
1 'polypeptide(L)'
;MTTQSPPSALLPLNTEQLARLQAATTDLTPTQLAWVSGYFWGVLNQQPGAAALAPAPAAVEAPAITLISASQTGNARRVAEALRDDLLAEKLNVNLVNAGDYKFKQIASEKLLVIVASTQGEGEAPEEAVALHKFLFSKKAPKLNDTAFAVLGLGDTSYEFFCQAGKDFDSKLAELGGERLLDRVDADVEFQPAAAEWRARLVEVLKARAPVATSVAVAASGAVNDIHSSPYTKEAPLTASLSVNQKITGRDSEKDVRHIEIDLGDSGLRYQPGDALGVWYQNDPELVKELVELLWLKGDEPVTVEGKTLPLAEALQWHFELTVNTANIVENYATLTRSESLLPLVAIRRNYKSMRQRRQSLIWFVFLQRN
;
A
#
# COMPACT_ATOMS: atom_id res chain seq x y z
N MET A 1 47.19 -13.32 -42.40
CA MET A 1 45.82 -12.78 -42.39
C MET A 1 45.65 -12.03 -41.09
N THR A 2 45.37 -10.73 -41.22
CA THR A 2 45.31 -9.72 -40.16
C THR A 2 44.08 -9.90 -39.28
N THR A 3 44.26 -10.10 -37.97
CA THR A 3 43.17 -10.00 -36.98
C THR A 3 43.02 -8.53 -36.59
N GLN A 4 41.93 -7.91 -37.05
CA GLN A 4 41.54 -6.55 -36.66
C GLN A 4 41.35 -6.45 -35.14
N SER A 5 41.91 -5.40 -34.54
CA SER A 5 41.62 -5.00 -33.16
C SER A 5 40.19 -4.47 -33.05
N PRO A 6 39.40 -4.87 -32.04
CA PRO A 6 38.11 -4.25 -31.77
C PRO A 6 38.27 -2.83 -31.21
N PRO A 7 37.26 -1.96 -31.39
CA PRO A 7 37.37 -0.52 -31.14
C PRO A 7 37.64 -0.22 -29.67
N SER A 8 38.69 0.56 -29.42
CA SER A 8 39.20 0.97 -28.11
C SER A 8 38.35 2.09 -27.50
N ALA A 9 37.11 1.79 -27.12
CA ALA A 9 36.29 2.65 -26.29
C ALA A 9 35.17 1.81 -25.66
N LEU A 10 35.32 1.41 -24.38
CA LEU A 10 34.23 1.08 -23.41
C LEU A 10 34.68 0.22 -22.20
N LEU A 11 35.95 -0.18 -22.09
CA LEU A 11 36.42 -0.95 -20.92
C LEU A 11 37.35 -0.10 -20.04
N PRO A 12 37.21 -0.13 -18.70
CA PRO A 12 38.06 0.61 -17.76
C PRO A 12 39.48 0.03 -17.64
N LEU A 13 39.85 -0.95 -18.48
CA LEU A 13 41.13 -1.65 -18.47
C LEU A 13 41.89 -1.37 -19.78
N ASN A 14 43.19 -1.13 -19.66
CA ASN A 14 44.04 -1.00 -20.85
C ASN A 14 44.31 -2.38 -21.49
N THR A 15 44.85 -2.37 -22.70
CA THR A 15 45.01 -3.58 -23.52
C THR A 15 45.94 -4.62 -22.88
N GLU A 16 46.96 -4.17 -22.14
CA GLU A 16 47.89 -5.07 -21.44
C GLU A 16 47.24 -5.70 -20.19
N GLN A 17 46.47 -4.92 -19.43
CA GLN A 17 45.70 -5.40 -18.28
C GLN A 17 44.62 -6.39 -18.71
N LEU A 18 43.94 -6.12 -19.82
CA LEU A 18 42.93 -7.01 -20.38
C LEU A 18 43.55 -8.35 -20.82
N ALA A 19 44.72 -8.32 -21.47
CA ALA A 19 45.41 -9.53 -21.89
C ALA A 19 45.84 -10.40 -20.69
N ARG A 20 46.32 -9.78 -19.60
CA ARG A 20 46.67 -10.50 -18.37
C ARG A 20 45.44 -11.11 -17.69
N LEU A 21 44.33 -10.36 -17.64
CA LEU A 21 43.07 -10.86 -17.08
C LEU A 21 42.54 -12.04 -17.89
N GLN A 22 42.51 -11.91 -19.22
CA GLN A 22 42.08 -12.97 -20.13
C GLN A 22 42.94 -14.22 -19.96
N ALA A 23 44.27 -14.09 -19.94
CA ALA A 23 45.17 -15.21 -19.70
C ALA A 23 44.92 -15.89 -18.34
N ALA A 24 44.65 -15.12 -17.29
CA ALA A 24 44.36 -15.67 -15.96
C ALA A 24 42.97 -16.34 -15.85
N THR A 25 42.01 -15.98 -16.71
CA THR A 25 40.64 -16.50 -16.66
C THR A 25 40.33 -17.57 -17.70
N THR A 26 41.21 -17.80 -18.68
CA THR A 26 40.93 -18.68 -19.84
C THR A 26 40.67 -20.13 -19.46
N ASP A 27 41.36 -20.65 -18.44
CA ASP A 27 41.24 -22.05 -18.02
C ASP A 27 40.30 -22.26 -16.81
N LEU A 28 39.55 -21.23 -16.43
CA LEU A 28 38.65 -21.29 -15.27
C LEU A 28 37.26 -21.76 -15.66
N THR A 29 36.69 -22.61 -14.81
CA THR A 29 35.28 -23.02 -14.91
C THR A 29 34.33 -21.88 -14.53
N PRO A 30 33.04 -21.92 -14.93
CA PRO A 30 32.06 -20.88 -14.57
C PRO A 30 31.94 -20.65 -13.06
N THR A 31 32.03 -21.71 -12.25
CA THR A 31 31.98 -21.62 -10.78
C THR A 31 33.22 -20.94 -10.21
N GLN A 32 34.40 -21.18 -10.79
CA GLN A 32 35.64 -20.52 -10.38
C GLN A 32 35.64 -19.05 -10.78
N LEU A 33 35.08 -18.70 -11.93
CA LEU A 33 34.88 -17.30 -12.34
C LEU A 33 33.94 -16.56 -11.38
N ALA A 34 32.86 -17.20 -10.93
CA ALA A 34 31.96 -16.65 -9.92
C ALA A 34 32.62 -16.47 -8.54
N TRP A 35 33.58 -17.33 -8.18
CA TRP A 35 34.36 -17.16 -6.96
C TRP A 35 35.37 -16.00 -7.08
N VAL A 36 36.04 -15.87 -8.23
CA VAL A 36 36.99 -14.79 -8.51
C VAL A 36 36.31 -13.41 -8.50
N SER A 37 35.07 -13.30 -8.97
CA SER A 37 34.32 -12.04 -8.87
C SER A 37 34.07 -11.62 -7.43
N GLY A 38 33.75 -12.58 -6.54
CA GLY A 38 33.64 -12.35 -5.10
C GLY A 38 34.97 -11.96 -4.45
N TYR A 39 36.07 -12.59 -4.87
CA TYR A 39 37.42 -12.23 -4.41
C TYR A 39 37.79 -10.79 -4.77
N PHE A 40 37.55 -10.36 -6.02
CA PHE A 40 37.79 -8.96 -6.41
C PHE A 40 36.91 -7.97 -5.66
N TRP A 41 35.67 -8.36 -5.32
CA TRP A 41 34.82 -7.57 -4.44
C TRP A 41 35.44 -7.42 -3.03
N GLY A 42 35.99 -8.50 -2.50
CA GLY A 42 36.72 -8.47 -1.22
C GLY A 42 37.95 -7.56 -1.26
N VAL A 43 38.71 -7.58 -2.36
CA VAL A 43 39.90 -6.74 -2.56
C VAL A 43 39.52 -5.26 -2.68
N LEU A 44 38.42 -4.94 -3.38
CA LEU A 44 37.93 -3.55 -3.49
C LEU A 44 37.57 -2.95 -2.12
N ASN A 45 37.12 -3.77 -1.18
CA ASN A 45 36.80 -3.36 0.19
C ASN A 45 38.02 -3.37 1.13
N GLN A 46 39.21 -3.77 0.67
CA GLN A 46 40.46 -3.66 1.42
C GLN A 46 41.24 -2.42 0.98
N GLN A 47 40.87 -1.24 1.50
CA GLN A 47 41.74 -0.07 1.41
C GLN A 47 42.96 -0.24 2.36
N PRO A 48 44.20 -0.01 1.88
CA PRO A 48 45.39 -0.06 2.73
C PRO A 48 45.40 1.16 3.65
N GLY A 49 44.88 0.96 4.86
CA GLY A 49 44.72 1.97 5.90
C GLY A 49 43.86 1.49 7.07
N ALA A 50 43.02 0.48 6.88
CA ALA A 50 42.32 -0.18 7.97
C ALA A 50 43.24 -1.22 8.63
N ALA A 51 44.06 -0.77 9.58
CA ALA A 51 44.66 -1.68 10.55
C ALA A 51 43.54 -2.51 11.20
N ALA A 52 43.77 -3.82 11.36
CA ALA A 52 42.88 -4.71 12.08
C ALA A 52 42.72 -4.21 13.53
N LEU A 53 41.65 -3.43 13.77
CA LEU A 53 41.21 -3.10 15.11
C LEU A 53 40.65 -4.37 15.73
N ALA A 54 41.18 -4.73 16.90
CA ALA A 54 40.56 -5.67 17.82
C ALA A 54 39.05 -5.39 17.94
N PRO A 55 38.19 -6.39 18.18
CA PRO A 55 36.76 -6.19 18.25
C PRO A 55 36.46 -5.10 19.28
N ALA A 56 36.02 -3.95 18.79
CA ALA A 56 35.53 -2.88 19.64
C ALA A 56 34.31 -3.42 20.41
N PRO A 57 34.14 -3.09 21.70
CA PRO A 57 32.92 -3.41 22.40
C PRO A 57 31.75 -2.86 21.59
N ALA A 58 30.73 -3.70 21.38
CA ALA A 58 29.56 -3.39 20.57
C ALA A 58 29.07 -1.99 20.92
N ALA A 59 29.10 -1.08 19.93
CA ALA A 59 28.40 0.17 20.03
C ALA A 59 26.96 -0.17 20.40
N VAL A 60 26.46 0.47 21.45
CA VAL A 60 25.07 0.30 21.88
C VAL A 60 24.20 0.70 20.70
N GLU A 61 23.69 -0.28 19.96
CA GLU A 61 22.79 -0.05 18.84
C GLU A 61 21.63 0.79 19.36
N ALA A 62 21.48 1.99 18.81
CA ALA A 62 20.30 2.79 19.06
C ALA A 62 19.08 1.92 18.70
N PRO A 63 18.06 1.85 19.56
CA PRO A 63 16.92 0.97 19.35
C PRO A 63 16.29 1.30 17.99
N ALA A 64 16.44 0.38 17.03
CA ALA A 64 15.85 0.51 15.71
C ALA A 64 14.32 0.43 15.85
N ILE A 65 13.63 1.37 15.23
CA ILE A 65 12.17 1.36 15.12
C ILE A 65 11.83 0.32 14.06
N THR A 66 11.17 -0.77 14.45
CA THR A 66 10.74 -1.80 13.52
C THR A 66 9.36 -1.46 12.99
N LEU A 67 9.27 -1.24 11.69
CA LEU A 67 8.05 -0.89 10.98
C LEU A 67 7.63 -2.07 10.11
N ILE A 68 6.45 -2.64 10.39
CA ILE A 68 5.91 -3.79 9.66
C ILE A 68 4.76 -3.32 8.77
N SER A 69 4.89 -3.53 7.46
CA SER A 69 3.79 -3.35 6.52
C SER A 69 3.05 -4.66 6.29
N ALA A 70 1.73 -4.64 6.47
CA ALA A 70 0.82 -5.72 6.14
C ALA A 70 -0.21 -5.22 5.10
N SER A 71 0.02 -5.53 3.83
CA SER A 71 -0.71 -5.00 2.68
C SER A 71 -1.04 -6.08 1.65
N GLN A 72 -2.26 -6.02 1.10
CA GLN A 72 -2.62 -6.86 -0.06
C GLN A 72 -2.39 -6.13 -1.39
N THR A 73 -2.87 -4.89 -1.50
CA THR A 73 -2.85 -4.09 -2.74
C THR A 73 -1.78 -2.99 -2.73
N GLY A 74 -0.91 -2.97 -1.71
CA GLY A 74 0.20 -2.03 -1.57
C GLY A 74 -0.14 -0.72 -0.85
N ASN A 75 -1.40 -0.41 -0.51
CA ASN A 75 -1.75 0.84 0.18
C ASN A 75 -1.09 0.98 1.55
N ALA A 76 -1.21 -0.05 2.40
CA ALA A 76 -0.55 -0.08 3.70
C ALA A 76 1.00 -0.06 3.57
N ARG A 77 1.55 -0.64 2.50
CA ARG A 77 2.99 -0.59 2.21
C ARG A 77 3.45 0.83 1.89
N ARG A 78 2.74 1.55 1.01
CA ARG A 78 3.04 2.96 0.69
C ARG A 78 2.96 3.87 1.92
N VAL A 79 1.99 3.65 2.80
CA VAL A 79 1.89 4.40 4.06
C VAL A 79 3.07 4.10 4.99
N ALA A 80 3.51 2.85 5.08
CA ALA A 80 4.70 2.47 5.84
C ALA A 80 5.99 3.04 5.23
N GLU A 81 6.12 3.06 3.90
CA GLU A 81 7.24 3.70 3.20
C GLU A 81 7.28 5.21 3.46
N ALA A 82 6.14 5.89 3.38
CA ALA A 82 6.04 7.31 3.72
C ALA A 82 6.45 7.57 5.18
N LEU A 83 6.01 6.72 6.14
CA LEU A 83 6.42 6.84 7.54
C LEU A 83 7.92 6.61 7.75
N ARG A 84 8.51 5.64 7.03
CA ARG A 84 9.95 5.42 7.06
C ARG A 84 10.67 6.69 6.62
N ASP A 85 10.24 7.29 5.52
CA ASP A 85 10.87 8.50 4.98
C ASP A 85 10.71 9.70 5.94
N ASP A 86 9.53 9.86 6.55
CA ASP A 86 9.26 10.86 7.59
C ASP A 86 10.21 10.69 8.80
N LEU A 87 10.45 9.45 9.23
CA LEU A 87 11.35 9.14 10.36
C LEU A 87 12.84 9.27 10.01
N LEU A 88 13.23 8.91 8.79
CA LEU A 88 14.61 9.06 8.29
C LEU A 88 14.98 10.54 8.14
N ALA A 89 14.04 11.39 7.71
CA ALA A 89 14.22 12.85 7.65
C ALA A 89 14.57 13.42 9.05
N GLU A 90 14.06 12.79 10.10
CA GLU A 90 14.28 13.15 11.50
C GLU A 90 15.45 12.40 12.14
N LYS A 91 16.25 11.70 11.32
CA LYS A 91 17.47 10.95 11.71
C LYS A 91 17.20 9.83 12.72
N LEU A 92 16.00 9.26 12.71
CA LEU A 92 15.66 8.08 13.50
C LEU A 92 16.05 6.81 12.74
N ASN A 93 16.55 5.80 13.47
CA ASN A 93 16.91 4.51 12.87
C ASN A 93 15.65 3.67 12.67
N VAL A 94 15.31 3.35 11.41
CA VAL A 94 14.10 2.62 11.04
C VAL A 94 14.42 1.39 10.22
N ASN A 95 13.81 0.27 10.58
CA ASN A 95 13.82 -0.97 9.82
C ASN A 95 12.42 -1.26 9.29
N LEU A 96 12.18 -0.99 8.01
CA LEU A 96 10.93 -1.33 7.32
C LEU A 96 10.99 -2.76 6.79
N VAL A 97 10.05 -3.61 7.21
CA VAL A 97 9.96 -5.02 6.80
C VAL A 97 8.54 -5.36 6.37
N ASN A 98 8.40 -6.13 5.30
CA ASN A 98 7.12 -6.72 4.92
C ASN A 98 6.73 -7.80 5.94
N ALA A 99 5.46 -7.86 6.36
CA ALA A 99 4.96 -8.88 7.26
C ALA A 99 5.27 -10.33 6.81
N GLY A 100 5.33 -10.59 5.51
CA GLY A 100 5.66 -11.90 4.94
C GLY A 100 7.12 -12.30 5.09
N ASP A 101 8.03 -11.31 5.06
CA ASP A 101 9.48 -11.50 5.24
C ASP A 101 9.89 -11.37 6.71
N TYR A 102 9.00 -10.89 7.56
CA TYR A 102 9.26 -10.67 8.96
C TYR A 102 9.34 -11.98 9.75
N LYS A 103 10.44 -12.16 10.48
CA LYS A 103 10.65 -13.33 11.34
C LYS A 103 9.86 -13.18 12.64
N PHE A 104 8.55 -13.45 12.60
CA PHE A 104 7.60 -13.25 13.70
C PHE A 104 8.01 -13.78 15.10
N LYS A 105 8.93 -14.76 15.18
CA LYS A 105 9.48 -15.25 16.45
C LYS A 105 10.36 -14.23 17.19
N GLN A 106 10.91 -13.23 16.49
CA GLN A 106 11.78 -12.21 17.07
C GLN A 106 11.00 -11.01 17.64
N ILE A 107 9.67 -11.01 17.56
CA ILE A 107 8.85 -9.87 18.00
C ILE A 107 9.07 -9.44 19.47
N ALA A 108 9.51 -10.36 20.32
CA ALA A 108 9.84 -10.06 21.72
C ALA A 108 11.13 -9.25 21.92
N SER A 109 12.04 -9.21 20.93
CA SER A 109 13.25 -8.38 21.01
C SER A 109 13.01 -6.95 20.53
N GLU A 110 11.86 -6.68 19.93
CA GLU A 110 11.53 -5.35 19.40
C GLU A 110 11.14 -4.42 20.54
N LYS A 111 11.82 -3.27 20.65
CA LYS A 111 11.50 -2.25 21.66
C LYS A 111 10.47 -1.23 21.16
N LEU A 112 10.55 -0.88 19.87
CA LEU A 112 9.67 0.08 19.21
C LEU A 112 9.10 -0.60 17.97
N LEU A 113 7.80 -0.92 17.99
CA LEU A 113 7.13 -1.69 16.95
C LEU A 113 5.97 -0.89 16.36
N VAL A 114 5.98 -0.67 15.05
CA VAL A 114 4.88 -0.01 14.35
C VAL A 114 4.29 -0.97 13.32
N ILE A 115 2.97 -1.13 13.30
CA ILE A 115 2.29 -2.00 12.32
C ILE A 115 1.30 -1.16 11.50
N VAL A 116 1.43 -1.22 10.18
CA VAL A 116 0.43 -0.65 9.25
C VAL A 116 -0.24 -1.81 8.52
N ALA A 117 -1.53 -2.03 8.79
CA ALA A 117 -2.24 -3.22 8.33
C ALA A 117 -3.53 -2.89 7.58
N SER A 118 -3.67 -3.40 6.35
CA SER A 118 -4.96 -3.43 5.65
C SER A 118 -5.81 -4.63 6.10
N THR A 119 -7.13 -4.52 6.04
CA THR A 119 -8.05 -5.65 6.32
C THR A 119 -8.56 -6.26 5.01
N GLN A 120 -8.74 -7.58 4.98
CA GLN A 120 -9.24 -8.33 3.82
C GLN A 120 -10.56 -9.04 4.12
N GLY A 121 -11.43 -9.12 3.10
CA GLY A 121 -12.63 -9.96 3.11
C GLY A 121 -13.52 -9.77 4.35
N GLU A 122 -13.60 -10.82 5.16
CA GLU A 122 -14.45 -10.90 6.37
C GLU A 122 -13.68 -10.50 7.65
N GLY A 123 -12.75 -9.55 7.55
CA GLY A 123 -11.98 -9.07 8.69
C GLY A 123 -10.61 -9.73 8.88
N GLU A 124 -10.13 -10.48 7.89
CA GLU A 124 -8.87 -11.19 7.95
C GLU A 124 -7.66 -10.27 7.72
N ALA A 125 -6.51 -10.66 8.26
CA ALA A 125 -5.24 -10.02 7.94
C ALA A 125 -4.83 -10.33 6.47
N PRO A 126 -4.05 -9.45 5.80
CA PRO A 126 -3.55 -9.70 4.46
C PRO A 126 -2.72 -10.98 4.42
N GLU A 127 -2.64 -11.61 3.25
CA GLU A 127 -1.98 -12.93 3.12
C GLU A 127 -0.54 -12.91 3.66
N GLU A 128 0.21 -11.84 3.40
CA GLU A 128 1.56 -11.64 3.91
C GLU A 128 1.66 -11.57 5.44
N ALA A 129 0.58 -11.20 6.14
CA ALA A 129 0.57 -11.04 7.60
C ALA A 129 -0.12 -12.17 8.36
N VAL A 130 -0.71 -13.16 7.67
CA VAL A 130 -1.45 -14.28 8.30
C VAL A 130 -0.56 -15.06 9.27
N ALA A 131 0.71 -15.28 8.95
CA ALA A 131 1.64 -16.02 9.81
C ALA A 131 1.92 -15.27 11.13
N LEU A 132 2.16 -13.95 11.04
CA LEU A 132 2.37 -13.08 12.20
C LEU A 132 1.10 -13.01 13.07
N HIS A 133 -0.06 -12.79 12.45
CA HIS A 133 -1.35 -12.76 13.15
C HIS A 133 -1.60 -14.06 13.90
N LYS A 134 -1.55 -15.21 13.23
CA LYS A 134 -1.72 -16.53 13.88
C LYS A 134 -0.72 -16.78 15.01
N PHE A 135 0.52 -16.32 14.87
CA PHE A 135 1.53 -16.46 15.93
C PHE A 135 1.17 -15.66 17.18
N LEU A 136 0.78 -14.39 17.02
CA LEU A 136 0.37 -13.52 18.13
C LEU A 136 -0.88 -14.04 18.86
N PHE A 137 -1.82 -14.66 18.15
CA PHE A 137 -3.01 -15.28 18.73
C PHE A 137 -2.78 -16.69 19.28
N SER A 138 -1.59 -17.26 19.11
CA SER A 138 -1.26 -18.60 19.61
C SER A 138 -0.81 -18.59 21.06
N LYS A 139 -0.87 -19.75 21.72
CA LYS A 139 -0.30 -19.96 23.07
C LYS A 139 1.23 -19.80 23.12
N LYS A 140 1.90 -19.70 21.97
CA LYS A 140 3.36 -19.52 21.85
C LYS A 140 3.76 -18.04 21.77
N ALA A 141 2.80 -17.12 21.80
CA ALA A 141 3.07 -15.69 21.77
C ALA A 141 3.87 -15.28 23.03
N PRO A 142 5.01 -14.60 22.86
CA PRO A 142 5.80 -14.10 23.98
C PRO A 142 5.09 -12.92 24.66
N LYS A 143 5.45 -12.64 25.92
CA LYS A 143 5.07 -11.38 26.57
C LYS A 143 5.90 -10.24 25.98
N LEU A 144 5.28 -9.09 25.80
CA LEU A 144 5.81 -7.90 25.13
C LEU A 144 5.95 -6.71 26.11
N ASN A 145 6.26 -6.98 27.37
CA ASN A 145 6.29 -5.97 28.44
C ASN A 145 7.30 -4.82 28.18
N ASP A 146 8.34 -5.09 27.39
CA ASP A 146 9.41 -4.13 27.05
C ASP A 146 9.24 -3.55 25.64
N THR A 147 8.11 -3.81 24.98
CA THR A 147 7.79 -3.36 23.62
C THR A 147 6.76 -2.25 23.68
N ALA A 148 7.07 -1.11 23.08
CA ALA A 148 6.11 -0.06 22.82
C ALA A 148 5.65 -0.11 21.36
N PHE A 149 4.36 0.07 21.12
CA PHE A 149 3.78 -0.13 19.80
C PHE A 149 2.75 0.91 19.37
N ALA A 150 2.57 1.05 18.06
CA ALA A 150 1.48 1.79 17.45
C ALA A 150 0.93 1.03 16.23
N VAL A 151 -0.38 1.14 15.98
CA VAL A 151 -1.04 0.47 14.86
C VAL A 151 -1.88 1.45 14.05
N LEU A 152 -1.74 1.40 12.74
CA LEU A 152 -2.65 2.04 11.78
C LEU A 152 -3.39 0.95 11.00
N GLY A 153 -4.72 0.95 11.12
CA GLY A 153 -5.60 0.08 10.35
C GLY A 153 -6.07 0.78 9.07
N LEU A 154 -6.00 0.09 7.93
CA LEU A 154 -6.66 0.50 6.70
C LEU A 154 -7.83 -0.46 6.44
N GLY A 155 -8.99 0.10 6.12
CA GLY A 155 -10.22 -0.66 5.86
C GLY A 155 -11.20 0.13 5.00
N ASP A 156 -12.39 -0.44 4.85
CA ASP A 156 -13.50 0.16 4.13
C ASP A 156 -14.77 -0.03 4.97
N THR A 157 -15.44 1.08 5.32
CA THR A 157 -16.66 1.07 6.16
C THR A 157 -17.87 0.42 5.47
N SER A 158 -17.79 0.17 4.16
CA SER A 158 -18.75 -0.62 3.40
C SER A 158 -18.74 -2.10 3.78
N TYR A 159 -17.68 -2.57 4.45
CA TYR A 159 -17.53 -3.94 4.92
C TYR A 159 -17.91 -4.04 6.40
N GLU A 160 -18.49 -5.18 6.79
CA GLU A 160 -18.94 -5.44 8.16
C GLU A 160 -17.78 -5.36 9.18
N PHE A 161 -16.60 -5.86 8.80
CA PHE A 161 -15.42 -5.94 9.66
C PHE A 161 -14.43 -4.81 9.38
N PHE A 162 -14.90 -3.56 9.49
CA PHE A 162 -14.07 -2.37 9.26
C PHE A 162 -12.81 -2.36 10.13
N CYS A 163 -11.63 -2.28 9.50
CA CYS A 163 -10.30 -2.27 10.13
C CYS A 163 -10.02 -3.42 11.11
N GLN A 164 -10.69 -4.57 10.97
CA GLN A 164 -10.58 -5.68 11.93
C GLN A 164 -9.15 -6.19 12.11
N ALA A 165 -8.36 -6.30 11.05
CA ALA A 165 -6.97 -6.74 11.17
C ALA A 165 -6.12 -5.77 12.02
N GLY A 166 -6.32 -4.46 11.85
CA GLY A 166 -5.67 -3.43 12.67
C GLY A 166 -6.10 -3.49 14.13
N LYS A 167 -7.41 -3.67 14.38
CA LYS A 167 -7.98 -3.86 15.72
C LYS A 167 -7.44 -5.10 16.43
N ASP A 168 -7.27 -6.19 15.68
CA ASP A 168 -6.72 -7.44 16.18
C ASP A 168 -5.26 -7.28 16.61
N PHE A 169 -4.42 -6.67 15.77
CA PHE A 169 -3.03 -6.41 16.11
C PHE A 169 -2.92 -5.50 17.34
N ASP A 170 -3.64 -4.38 17.36
CA ASP A 170 -3.62 -3.43 18.48
C ASP A 170 -4.04 -4.07 19.80
N SER A 171 -5.17 -4.79 19.79
CA SER A 171 -5.69 -5.45 20.99
C SER A 171 -4.74 -6.55 21.46
N LYS A 172 -4.20 -7.36 20.55
CA LYS A 172 -3.35 -8.49 20.91
C LYS A 172 -1.99 -8.04 21.43
N LEU A 173 -1.39 -6.99 20.86
CA LEU A 173 -0.14 -6.43 21.38
C LEU A 173 -0.32 -5.86 22.79
N ALA A 174 -1.43 -5.18 23.06
CA ALA A 174 -1.78 -4.71 24.40
C ALA A 174 -1.99 -5.87 25.40
N GLU A 175 -2.72 -6.92 25.00
CA GLU A 175 -2.94 -8.11 25.84
C GLU A 175 -1.63 -8.83 26.21
N LEU A 176 -0.64 -8.80 25.32
CA LEU A 176 0.68 -9.40 25.56
C LEU A 176 1.58 -8.54 26.45
N GLY A 177 1.13 -7.35 26.86
CA GLY A 177 1.83 -6.44 27.77
C GLY A 177 2.53 -5.27 27.08
N GLY A 178 2.35 -5.09 25.77
CA GLY A 178 2.93 -3.97 25.04
C GLY A 178 2.36 -2.63 25.48
N GLU A 179 3.20 -1.60 25.47
CA GLU A 179 2.81 -0.23 25.77
C GLU A 179 2.34 0.49 24.50
N ARG A 180 1.12 1.00 24.49
CA ARG A 180 0.60 1.74 23.33
C ARG A 180 1.19 3.15 23.29
N LEU A 181 1.96 3.46 22.23
CA LEU A 181 2.56 4.77 21.99
C LEU A 181 1.55 5.83 21.54
N LEU A 182 0.60 5.41 20.70
CA LEU A 182 -0.44 6.25 20.13
C LEU A 182 -1.69 5.40 19.94
N ASP A 183 -2.86 6.02 20.14
CA ASP A 183 -4.12 5.35 19.86
C ASP A 183 -4.18 4.88 18.41
N ARG A 184 -4.76 3.68 18.23
CA ARG A 184 -5.06 3.10 16.93
C ARG A 184 -5.91 4.07 16.12
N VAL A 185 -5.53 4.27 14.86
CA VAL A 185 -6.38 4.95 13.87
C VAL A 185 -6.92 3.91 12.89
N ASP A 186 -8.22 3.94 12.69
CA ASP A 186 -8.95 3.09 11.73
C ASP A 186 -9.29 3.97 10.52
N ALA A 187 -8.53 3.86 9.44
CA ALA A 187 -8.64 4.69 8.25
C ALA A 187 -9.52 4.02 7.18
N ASP A 188 -10.49 4.76 6.65
CA ASP A 188 -11.43 4.30 5.61
C ASP A 188 -10.78 4.32 4.21
N VAL A 189 -11.56 4.11 3.14
CA VAL A 189 -11.12 4.14 1.73
C VAL A 189 -10.31 5.40 1.42
N GLU A 190 -10.68 6.53 2.02
CA GLU A 190 -9.94 7.80 1.98
C GLU A 190 -8.95 7.91 3.13
N PHE A 191 -8.02 6.96 3.18
CA PHE A 191 -7.10 6.83 4.30
C PHE A 191 -6.03 7.92 4.36
N GLN A 192 -5.75 8.62 3.26
CA GLN A 192 -4.59 9.50 3.12
C GLN A 192 -4.53 10.62 4.18
N PRO A 193 -5.61 11.37 4.46
CA PRO A 193 -5.58 12.44 5.47
C PRO A 193 -5.38 11.88 6.88
N ALA A 194 -6.13 10.83 7.24
CA ALA A 194 -6.04 10.17 8.54
C ALA A 194 -4.64 9.56 8.76
N ALA A 195 -4.08 8.92 7.73
CA ALA A 195 -2.73 8.37 7.76
C ALA A 195 -1.67 9.47 7.88
N ALA A 196 -1.81 10.60 7.19
CA ALA A 196 -0.88 11.72 7.28
C ALA A 196 -0.86 12.35 8.68
N GLU A 197 -2.03 12.60 9.27
CA GLU A 197 -2.13 13.11 10.64
C GLU A 197 -1.53 12.12 11.65
N TRP A 198 -1.87 10.84 11.52
CA TRP A 198 -1.35 9.79 12.39
C TRP A 198 0.18 9.65 12.29
N ARG A 199 0.75 9.67 11.08
CA ARG A 199 2.21 9.64 10.88
C ARG A 199 2.89 10.83 11.54
N ALA A 200 2.38 12.04 11.32
CA ALA A 200 2.93 13.26 11.92
C ALA A 200 2.95 13.17 13.45
N ARG A 201 1.85 12.71 14.06
CA ARG A 201 1.76 12.50 15.52
C ARG A 201 2.73 11.43 16.02
N LEU A 202 2.84 10.32 15.29
CA LEU A 202 3.72 9.21 15.68
C LEU A 202 5.21 9.61 15.61
N VAL A 203 5.61 10.37 14.60
CA VAL A 203 6.97 10.92 14.48
C VAL A 203 7.32 11.76 15.72
N GLU A 204 6.44 12.64 16.18
CA GLU A 204 6.68 13.45 17.37
C GLU A 204 6.81 12.60 18.65
N VAL A 205 5.97 11.57 18.81
CA VAL A 205 6.09 10.63 19.94
C VAL A 205 7.40 9.85 19.90
N LEU A 206 7.80 9.38 18.72
CA LEU A 206 9.03 8.61 18.55
C LEU A 206 10.29 9.47 18.74
N LYS A 207 10.27 10.73 18.31
CA LYS A 207 11.33 11.71 18.60
C LYS A 207 11.55 11.90 20.10
N ALA A 208 10.46 12.00 20.87
CA ALA A 208 10.54 12.20 22.32
C ALA A 208 11.12 10.97 23.05
N ARG A 209 10.99 9.77 22.45
CA ARG A 209 11.37 8.49 23.07
C ARG A 209 12.70 7.93 22.60
N ALA A 210 13.04 8.16 21.34
CA ALA A 210 14.26 7.63 20.75
C ALA A 210 15.44 8.55 21.13
N PRO A 211 16.53 8.00 21.69
CA PRO A 211 17.76 8.77 21.78
C PRO A 211 18.21 9.10 20.35
N VAL A 212 18.41 10.39 20.09
CA VAL A 212 18.93 10.89 18.80
C VAL A 212 20.25 10.17 18.52
N ALA A 213 20.21 9.18 17.63
CA ALA A 213 21.40 8.45 17.24
C ALA A 213 22.18 9.30 16.24
N THR A 214 23.48 9.43 16.46
CA THR A 214 24.39 9.93 15.43
C THR A 214 24.36 8.94 14.27
N SER A 215 23.91 9.40 13.10
CA SER A 215 23.74 8.59 11.90
C SER A 215 25.01 7.80 11.56
N VAL A 216 24.95 6.47 11.67
CA VAL A 216 25.81 5.59 10.89
C VAL A 216 25.00 5.27 9.63
N ALA A 217 25.45 5.76 8.48
CA ALA A 217 24.84 5.42 7.21
C ALA A 217 24.98 3.90 6.99
N VAL A 218 23.92 3.16 7.30
CA VAL A 218 23.79 1.79 6.82
C VAL A 218 23.48 1.93 5.33
N ALA A 219 24.50 1.71 4.50
CA ALA A 219 24.30 1.52 3.08
C ALA A 219 23.43 0.27 2.90
N ALA A 220 22.13 0.48 2.70
CA ALA A 220 21.21 -0.55 2.27
C ALA A 220 21.65 -1.04 0.88
N SER A 221 22.45 -2.10 0.85
CA SER A 221 22.64 -2.94 -0.34
C SER A 221 21.44 -3.88 -0.48
N GLY A 222 20.28 -3.29 -0.74
CA GLY A 222 19.15 -3.94 -1.38
C GLY A 222 18.84 -3.10 -2.60
N ALA A 223 18.59 -3.74 -3.75
CA ALA A 223 18.29 -3.05 -4.99
C ALA A 223 17.37 -1.86 -4.72
N VAL A 224 17.90 -0.65 -4.94
CA VAL A 224 17.07 0.55 -5.04
C VAL A 224 16.13 0.28 -6.19
N ASN A 225 14.90 -0.13 -5.87
CA ASN A 225 13.81 0.01 -6.81
C ASN A 225 13.78 1.51 -7.13
N ASP A 226 14.19 1.86 -8.34
CA ASP A 226 14.09 3.23 -8.83
C ASP A 226 12.66 3.70 -8.55
N ILE A 227 12.54 4.68 -7.67
CA ILE A 227 11.26 5.29 -7.33
C ILE A 227 10.88 6.10 -8.57
N HIS A 228 10.02 5.56 -9.42
CA HIS A 228 9.27 6.39 -10.35
C HIS A 228 8.22 7.14 -9.54
N SER A 229 8.64 8.20 -8.85
CA SER A 229 7.69 9.09 -8.19
C SER A 229 6.91 9.81 -9.30
N SER A 230 5.66 9.41 -9.50
CA SER A 230 4.74 10.22 -10.29
C SER A 230 4.46 11.52 -9.53
N PRO A 231 4.48 12.69 -10.17
CA PRO A 231 4.07 13.94 -9.52
C PRO A 231 2.57 14.00 -9.24
N TYR A 232 1.80 13.00 -9.70
CA TYR A 232 0.35 12.94 -9.57
C TYR A 232 -0.07 11.99 -8.44
N THR A 233 -1.06 12.42 -7.67
CA THR A 233 -1.69 11.62 -6.61
C THR A 233 -3.19 11.50 -6.86
N LYS A 234 -3.91 10.77 -5.99
CA LYS A 234 -5.38 10.73 -6.05
C LYS A 234 -5.98 12.13 -5.92
N GLU A 235 -5.42 12.95 -5.03
CA GLU A 235 -5.89 14.30 -4.69
C GLU A 235 -5.47 15.36 -5.72
N ALA A 236 -4.39 15.09 -6.46
CA ALA A 236 -3.90 15.91 -7.56
C ALA A 236 -3.74 15.04 -8.82
N PRO A 237 -4.85 14.62 -9.47
CA PRO A 237 -4.80 13.72 -10.61
C PRO A 237 -4.33 14.44 -11.88
N LEU A 238 -3.73 13.67 -12.79
CA LEU A 238 -3.45 14.15 -14.14
C LEU A 238 -4.75 14.22 -14.95
N THR A 239 -5.06 15.40 -15.51
CA THR A 239 -6.03 15.51 -16.59
C THR A 239 -5.35 15.10 -17.90
N ALA A 240 -5.75 13.96 -18.45
CA ALA A 240 -5.22 13.42 -19.71
C ALA A 240 -6.34 13.24 -20.74
N SER A 241 -5.96 13.22 -22.02
CA SER A 241 -6.91 13.02 -23.12
C SER A 241 -6.96 11.55 -23.53
N LEU A 242 -8.15 11.08 -23.88
CA LEU A 242 -8.33 9.74 -24.45
C LEU A 242 -8.02 9.79 -25.95
N SER A 243 -6.92 9.18 -26.38
CA SER A 243 -6.52 9.16 -27.79
C SER A 243 -7.23 8.05 -28.57
N VAL A 244 -7.46 6.88 -27.95
CA VAL A 244 -8.16 5.75 -28.58
C VAL A 244 -9.22 5.20 -27.64
N ASN A 245 -10.38 4.89 -28.21
CA ASN A 245 -11.45 4.13 -27.58
C ASN A 245 -12.03 3.13 -28.57
N GLN A 246 -11.58 1.88 -28.50
CA GLN A 246 -11.92 0.85 -29.47
C GLN A 246 -12.54 -0.37 -28.79
N LYS A 247 -13.76 -0.76 -29.19
CA LYS A 247 -14.35 -2.04 -28.78
C LYS A 247 -13.51 -3.19 -29.36
N ILE A 248 -13.07 -4.11 -28.49
CA ILE A 248 -12.28 -5.29 -28.86
C ILE A 248 -13.10 -6.59 -28.84
N THR A 249 -14.35 -6.53 -28.37
CA THR A 249 -15.31 -7.64 -28.48
C THR A 249 -16.04 -7.62 -29.83
N GLY A 250 -16.53 -8.80 -30.23
CA GLY A 250 -17.30 -8.95 -31.46
C GLY A 250 -18.54 -8.04 -31.52
N ARG A 251 -19.00 -7.74 -32.73
CA ARG A 251 -20.10 -6.79 -32.97
C ARG A 251 -21.37 -7.17 -32.17
N ASP A 252 -21.68 -8.47 -32.14
CA ASP A 252 -22.85 -9.04 -31.46
C ASP A 252 -22.56 -9.54 -30.04
N SER A 253 -21.39 -9.20 -29.48
CA SER A 253 -21.09 -9.58 -28.09
C SER A 253 -21.88 -8.71 -27.12
N GLU A 254 -22.56 -9.36 -26.17
CA GLU A 254 -23.21 -8.72 -25.02
C GLU A 254 -22.20 -8.01 -24.10
N LYS A 255 -20.92 -8.41 -24.14
CA LYS A 255 -19.85 -7.77 -23.36
C LYS A 255 -19.25 -6.62 -24.16
N ASP A 256 -19.17 -5.44 -23.55
CA ASP A 256 -18.41 -4.30 -24.09
C ASP A 256 -17.04 -4.24 -23.38
N VAL A 257 -15.99 -4.71 -24.07
CA VAL A 257 -14.60 -4.56 -23.61
C VAL A 257 -13.90 -3.65 -24.60
N ARG A 258 -13.18 -2.66 -24.07
CA ARG A 258 -12.56 -1.60 -24.87
C ARG A 258 -11.06 -1.52 -24.62
N HIS A 259 -10.32 -1.31 -25.70
CA HIS A 259 -8.95 -0.83 -25.70
C HIS A 259 -8.98 0.70 -25.61
N ILE A 260 -8.29 1.22 -24.60
CA ILE A 260 -8.28 2.62 -24.22
C ILE A 260 -6.81 3.06 -24.25
N GLU A 261 -6.51 4.09 -25.05
CA GLU A 261 -5.20 4.74 -25.03
C GLU A 261 -5.36 6.15 -24.46
N ILE A 262 -4.50 6.49 -23.51
CA ILE A 262 -4.51 7.77 -22.82
C ILE A 262 -3.21 8.49 -23.21
N ASP A 263 -3.36 9.68 -23.76
CA ASP A 263 -2.23 10.52 -24.11
C ASP A 263 -1.68 11.22 -22.87
N LEU A 264 -0.44 10.88 -22.51
CA LEU A 264 0.26 11.44 -21.37
C LEU A 264 1.06 12.71 -21.72
N GLY A 265 1.22 13.05 -23.00
CA GLY A 265 2.01 14.19 -23.47
C GLY A 265 3.35 14.34 -22.73
N ASP A 266 3.65 15.57 -22.33
CA ASP A 266 4.83 15.93 -21.52
C ASP A 266 4.52 15.98 -20.01
N SER A 267 3.51 15.25 -19.53
CA SER A 267 3.08 15.26 -18.11
C SER A 267 4.18 14.81 -17.14
N GLY A 268 5.21 14.11 -17.62
CA GLY A 268 6.23 13.52 -16.77
C GLY A 268 5.74 12.32 -15.97
N LEU A 269 4.49 11.86 -16.19
CA LEU A 269 3.98 10.63 -15.60
C LEU A 269 4.77 9.44 -16.15
N ARG A 270 5.34 8.65 -15.25
CA ARG A 270 6.09 7.43 -15.58
C ARG A 270 5.40 6.23 -14.94
N TYR A 271 5.34 5.13 -15.67
CA TYR A 271 4.77 3.87 -15.19
C TYR A 271 5.59 2.68 -15.73
N GLN A 272 5.51 1.55 -15.05
CA GLN A 272 6.08 0.27 -15.46
C GLN A 272 4.97 -0.74 -15.81
N PRO A 273 5.27 -1.76 -16.63
CA PRO A 273 4.34 -2.86 -16.85
C PRO A 273 3.94 -3.53 -15.53
N GLY A 274 2.63 -3.59 -15.26
CA GLY A 274 2.08 -4.10 -14.02
C GLY A 274 1.58 -3.03 -13.05
N ASP A 275 1.89 -1.76 -13.29
CA ASP A 275 1.31 -0.65 -12.53
C ASP A 275 -0.21 -0.53 -12.76
N ALA A 276 -0.91 -0.05 -11.73
CA ALA A 276 -2.34 0.21 -11.80
C ALA A 276 -2.61 1.69 -12.09
N LEU A 277 -3.56 1.95 -12.99
CA LEU A 277 -4.07 3.29 -13.28
C LEU A 277 -5.34 3.55 -12.46
N GLY A 278 -5.31 4.60 -11.64
CA GLY A 278 -6.52 5.16 -11.04
C GLY A 278 -7.22 6.10 -12.01
N VAL A 279 -8.52 5.92 -12.20
CA VAL A 279 -9.35 6.78 -13.07
C VAL A 279 -10.42 7.43 -12.22
N TRP A 280 -10.43 8.76 -12.21
CA TRP A 280 -11.53 9.53 -11.64
C TRP A 280 -12.71 9.53 -12.60
N TYR A 281 -13.88 9.19 -12.06
CA TYR A 281 -15.13 9.19 -12.80
C TYR A 281 -16.12 10.17 -12.18
N GLN A 282 -17.13 10.50 -12.96
CA GLN A 282 -18.31 11.23 -12.53
C GLN A 282 -19.51 10.29 -12.66
N ASN A 283 -20.50 10.46 -11.80
CA ASN A 283 -21.77 9.79 -12.00
C ASN A 283 -22.43 10.27 -13.30
N ASP A 284 -23.41 9.51 -13.81
CA ASP A 284 -24.21 9.95 -14.95
C ASP A 284 -25.12 11.11 -14.52
N PRO A 285 -25.11 12.28 -15.21
CA PRO A 285 -26.04 13.37 -14.92
C PRO A 285 -27.52 12.93 -14.93
N GLU A 286 -27.90 11.97 -15.76
CA GLU A 286 -29.28 11.45 -15.80
C GLU A 286 -29.63 10.67 -14.53
N LEU A 287 -28.68 9.88 -14.00
CA LEU A 287 -28.85 9.18 -12.72
C LEU A 287 -28.95 10.15 -11.55
N VAL A 288 -28.10 11.19 -11.53
CA VAL A 288 -28.16 12.24 -10.50
C VAL A 288 -29.52 12.92 -10.52
N LYS A 289 -30.01 13.27 -11.71
CA LYS A 289 -31.33 13.87 -11.88
C LYS A 289 -32.45 12.96 -11.40
N GLU A 290 -32.45 11.68 -11.79
CA GLU A 290 -33.44 10.69 -11.33
C GLU A 290 -33.47 10.61 -9.80
N LEU A 291 -32.30 10.54 -9.17
CA LEU A 291 -32.20 10.45 -7.71
C LEU A 291 -32.76 11.70 -7.01
N VAL A 292 -32.40 12.89 -7.50
CA VAL A 292 -32.90 14.17 -6.96
C VAL A 292 -34.43 14.25 -7.09
N GLU A 293 -34.99 13.85 -8.23
CA GLU A 293 -36.43 13.83 -8.48
C GLU A 293 -37.17 12.83 -7.56
N LEU A 294 -36.61 11.64 -7.33
CA LEU A 294 -37.16 10.63 -6.42
C LEU A 294 -37.21 11.11 -4.96
N LEU A 295 -36.28 11.99 -4.59
CA LEU A 295 -36.23 12.60 -3.27
C LEU A 295 -37.09 13.87 -3.16
N TRP A 296 -37.75 14.27 -4.25
CA TRP A 296 -38.52 15.51 -4.36
C TRP A 296 -37.71 16.76 -4.03
N LEU A 297 -36.42 16.75 -4.39
CA LEU A 297 -35.48 17.86 -4.23
C LEU A 297 -35.25 18.56 -5.58
N LYS A 298 -34.60 19.73 -5.53
CA LYS A 298 -34.27 20.53 -6.72
C LYS A 298 -32.84 20.29 -7.21
N GLY A 299 -31.94 19.86 -6.34
CA GLY A 299 -30.52 19.67 -6.60
C GLY A 299 -29.66 20.92 -6.37
N ASP A 300 -30.28 22.08 -6.16
CA ASP A 300 -29.60 23.34 -5.81
C ASP A 300 -29.46 23.56 -4.30
N GLU A 301 -29.99 22.64 -3.48
CA GLU A 301 -29.89 22.72 -2.04
C GLU A 301 -28.42 22.68 -1.60
N PRO A 302 -28.00 23.59 -0.70
CA PRO A 302 -26.62 23.62 -0.24
C PRO A 302 -26.33 22.43 0.67
N VAL A 303 -25.29 21.67 0.34
CA VAL A 303 -24.76 20.58 1.16
C VAL A 303 -23.29 20.80 1.47
N THR A 304 -22.85 20.33 2.62
CA THR A 304 -21.45 20.43 3.03
C THR A 304 -20.74 19.10 2.79
N VAL A 305 -19.73 19.11 1.92
CA VAL A 305 -18.86 17.96 1.64
C VAL A 305 -17.42 18.40 1.87
N GLU A 306 -16.69 17.68 2.72
CA GLU A 306 -15.28 17.99 3.05
C GLU A 306 -15.05 19.46 3.48
N GLY A 307 -16.01 20.05 4.20
CA GLY A 307 -15.92 21.44 4.67
C GLY A 307 -16.19 22.51 3.60
N LYS A 308 -16.53 22.12 2.37
CA LYS A 308 -16.99 23.02 1.30
C LYS A 308 -18.50 22.93 1.15
N THR A 309 -19.16 24.07 0.89
CA THR A 309 -20.60 24.12 0.59
C THR A 309 -20.79 24.16 -0.92
N LEU A 310 -21.50 23.16 -1.45
CA LEU A 310 -21.80 22.99 -2.88
C LEU A 310 -23.26 22.57 -3.09
N PRO A 311 -23.83 22.74 -4.29
CA PRO A 311 -25.16 22.23 -4.62
C PRO A 311 -25.24 20.70 -4.50
N LEU A 312 -26.39 20.18 -4.04
CA LEU A 312 -26.63 18.75 -3.88
C LEU A 312 -26.34 17.96 -5.18
N ALA A 313 -26.74 18.47 -6.34
CA ALA A 313 -26.50 17.79 -7.61
C ALA A 313 -25.00 17.65 -7.91
N GLU A 314 -24.20 18.69 -7.64
CA GLU A 314 -22.74 18.64 -7.81
C GLU A 314 -22.10 17.65 -6.82
N ALA A 315 -22.57 17.65 -5.58
CA ALA A 315 -22.12 16.69 -4.58
C ALA A 315 -22.39 15.24 -5.01
N LEU A 316 -23.61 14.94 -5.48
CA LEU A 316 -23.99 13.63 -5.99
C LEU A 316 -23.23 13.24 -7.26
N GLN A 317 -22.88 14.21 -8.11
CA GLN A 317 -22.17 13.95 -9.35
C GLN A 317 -20.71 13.53 -9.11
N TRP A 318 -20.04 14.15 -8.14
CA TRP A 318 -18.58 14.10 -8.01
C TRP A 318 -18.06 13.44 -6.73
N HIS A 319 -18.85 13.42 -5.66
CA HIS A 319 -18.35 13.10 -4.32
C HIS A 319 -18.99 11.86 -3.69
N PHE A 320 -20.07 11.33 -4.26
CA PHE A 320 -20.77 10.17 -3.71
C PHE A 320 -20.86 9.03 -4.72
N GLU A 321 -20.77 7.80 -4.23
CA GLU A 321 -20.99 6.62 -5.04
C GLU A 321 -22.47 6.22 -5.03
N LEU A 322 -23.11 6.23 -6.21
CA LEU A 322 -24.56 6.09 -6.34
C LEU A 322 -25.03 4.70 -6.80
N THR A 323 -24.13 3.89 -7.34
CA THR A 323 -24.48 2.63 -8.03
C THR A 323 -24.25 1.38 -7.18
N VAL A 324 -23.38 1.46 -6.16
CA VAL A 324 -23.10 0.34 -5.26
C VAL A 324 -24.08 0.33 -4.09
N ASN A 325 -24.82 -0.78 -3.96
CA ASN A 325 -25.73 -1.01 -2.83
C ASN A 325 -25.09 -1.96 -1.79
N THR A 326 -24.71 -1.42 -0.64
CA THR A 326 -24.08 -2.16 0.48
C THR A 326 -25.12 -2.62 1.50
N ALA A 327 -24.77 -3.58 2.37
CA ALA A 327 -25.68 -4.04 3.42
C ALA A 327 -26.10 -2.90 4.36
N ASN A 328 -25.14 -2.02 4.70
CA ASN A 328 -25.39 -0.85 5.53
C ASN A 328 -26.38 0.12 4.86
N ILE A 329 -26.26 0.35 3.55
CA ILE A 329 -27.21 1.19 2.81
C ILE A 329 -28.62 0.61 2.91
N VAL A 330 -28.80 -0.69 2.63
CA VAL A 330 -30.11 -1.35 2.72
C VAL A 330 -30.68 -1.31 4.14
N GLU A 331 -29.86 -1.54 5.17
CA GLU A 331 -30.27 -1.47 6.57
C GLU A 331 -30.73 -0.06 6.96
N ASN A 332 -29.98 0.96 6.56
CA ASN A 332 -30.33 2.36 6.80
C ASN A 332 -31.64 2.72 6.08
N TYR A 333 -31.82 2.32 4.82
CA TYR A 333 -33.07 2.53 4.08
C TYR A 333 -34.25 1.80 4.72
N ALA A 334 -34.08 0.54 5.12
CA ALA A 334 -35.12 -0.25 5.79
C ALA A 334 -35.60 0.43 7.08
N THR A 335 -34.65 0.99 7.84
CA THR A 335 -34.89 1.69 9.10
C THR A 335 -35.61 3.02 8.86
N LEU A 336 -35.11 3.83 7.93
CA LEU A 336 -35.70 5.14 7.59
C LEU A 336 -37.12 5.02 7.04
N THR A 337 -37.35 4.05 6.16
CA THR A 337 -38.66 3.84 5.51
C THR A 337 -39.62 2.99 6.33
N ARG A 338 -39.13 2.33 7.40
CA ARG A 338 -39.86 1.31 8.17
C ARG A 338 -40.50 0.24 7.26
N SER A 339 -39.77 -0.14 6.20
CA SER A 339 -40.30 -1.00 5.17
C SER A 339 -40.51 -2.44 5.66
N GLU A 340 -41.77 -2.89 5.65
CA GLU A 340 -42.15 -4.26 6.04
C GLU A 340 -41.53 -5.34 5.13
N SER A 341 -41.10 -4.98 3.92
CA SER A 341 -40.43 -5.90 2.99
C SER A 341 -38.91 -5.93 3.16
N LEU A 342 -38.28 -4.83 3.58
CA LEU A 342 -36.81 -4.76 3.77
C LEU A 342 -36.37 -5.16 5.17
N LEU A 343 -37.15 -4.85 6.21
CA LEU A 343 -36.81 -5.16 7.61
C LEU A 343 -36.56 -6.66 7.86
N PRO A 344 -37.38 -7.60 7.34
CA PRO A 344 -37.11 -9.04 7.50
C PRO A 344 -35.86 -9.51 6.75
N LEU A 345 -35.51 -8.83 5.65
CA LEU A 345 -34.36 -9.17 4.81
C LEU A 345 -33.03 -8.75 5.45
N VAL A 346 -33.03 -7.63 6.16
CA VAL A 346 -31.88 -7.16 6.96
C VAL A 346 -31.67 -8.04 8.19
N ALA A 347 -32.75 -8.53 8.81
CA ALA A 347 -32.68 -9.41 9.99
C ALA A 347 -32.01 -10.78 9.70
N ILE A 348 -32.01 -11.25 8.44
CA ILE A 348 -31.42 -12.53 8.04
C ILE A 348 -30.03 -12.27 7.44
N ARG A 349 -29.05 -12.02 8.33
CA ARG A 349 -27.63 -11.71 8.03
C ARG A 349 -26.93 -12.70 7.07
N ARG A 350 -27.48 -13.91 6.87
CA ARG A 350 -26.89 -15.01 6.09
C ARG A 350 -27.25 -15.05 4.59
N ASN A 351 -28.23 -14.27 4.12
CA ASN A 351 -28.74 -14.37 2.73
C ASN A 351 -28.24 -13.27 1.76
N TYR A 352 -27.45 -12.30 2.22
CA TYR A 352 -26.98 -11.16 1.42
C TYR A 352 -26.14 -11.56 0.19
N LYS A 353 -25.39 -12.67 0.25
CA LYS A 353 -24.65 -13.21 -0.91
C LYS A 353 -25.58 -13.52 -2.10
N SER A 354 -26.80 -14.00 -1.83
CA SER A 354 -27.79 -14.27 -2.88
C SER A 354 -28.41 -13.00 -3.48
N MET A 355 -28.43 -11.87 -2.74
CA MET A 355 -28.96 -10.59 -3.22
C MET A 355 -28.00 -9.88 -4.17
N ARG A 356 -26.69 -9.88 -3.86
CA ARG A 356 -25.65 -9.27 -4.69
C ARG A 356 -25.62 -9.91 -6.09
N GLN A 357 -25.79 -11.23 -6.14
CA GLN A 357 -25.77 -12.01 -7.38
C GLN A 357 -27.10 -11.95 -8.16
N ARG A 358 -28.25 -11.81 -7.49
CA ARG A 358 -29.56 -11.63 -8.15
C ARG A 358 -29.83 -10.21 -8.65
N ARG A 359 -29.14 -9.18 -8.15
CA ARG A 359 -29.40 -7.77 -8.53
C ARG A 359 -28.47 -7.15 -9.56
N GLN A 360 -27.30 -7.73 -9.87
CA GLN A 360 -26.67 -7.44 -11.17
C GLN A 360 -27.62 -7.76 -12.34
N SER A 361 -28.55 -8.71 -12.14
CA SER A 361 -29.60 -9.06 -13.10
C SER A 361 -30.87 -8.20 -12.97
N LEU A 362 -31.12 -7.55 -11.82
CA LEU A 362 -32.37 -6.80 -11.58
C LEU A 362 -32.29 -5.33 -12.03
N ILE A 363 -31.09 -4.73 -12.00
CA ILE A 363 -30.83 -3.45 -12.69
C ILE A 363 -31.05 -3.62 -14.21
N TRP A 364 -30.64 -4.77 -14.77
CA TRP A 364 -30.99 -5.16 -16.14
C TRP A 364 -32.49 -5.37 -16.35
N PHE A 365 -33.23 -5.93 -15.38
CA PHE A 365 -34.65 -6.24 -15.53
C PHE A 365 -35.57 -5.01 -15.46
N VAL A 366 -35.21 -3.97 -14.70
CA VAL A 366 -35.95 -2.70 -14.67
C VAL A 366 -35.69 -1.90 -15.95
N PHE A 367 -34.49 -1.99 -16.54
CA PHE A 367 -34.17 -1.33 -17.81
C PHE A 367 -34.78 -2.04 -19.04
N LEU A 368 -34.91 -3.38 -19.02
CA LEU A 368 -35.50 -4.14 -20.15
C LEU A 368 -37.04 -4.15 -20.21
N GLN A 369 -37.75 -3.79 -19.14
CA GLN A 369 -39.22 -3.70 -19.18
C GLN A 369 -39.77 -2.38 -19.76
N ARG A 370 -38.90 -1.48 -20.25
CA ARG A 370 -39.29 -0.19 -20.84
C ARG A 370 -38.76 0.07 -22.25
N ASN A 371 -38.40 -0.98 -23.01
CA ASN A 371 -38.27 -0.90 -24.47
C ASN A 371 -39.39 -1.67 -25.17
#